data_AF-A0A4Q5QUD7-F1
#
_entry.id   AF-A0A4Q5QUD7-F1
#
_cell.length_a   1.000
_cell.length_b   1.000
_cell.length_c   1.000
_cell.angle_alpha   90.00
_cell.angle_beta   90.00
_cell.angle_gamma   90.00
#
_symmetry.space_group_name_H-M   'P 1'
#
loop_
_entity.id
_entity.type
_entity.pdbx_description
1 polymer ?
#
loop_
_entity_poly.entity_id
_entity_poly.type
_entity_poly.pdbx_seq_one_letter_code
_entity_poly.pdbx_strand_id
1 'polypeptide(L)'
;MDLEKFWDLIEGSWQDAEDANKKRLSAIKTNDQGDLEALADEIEDNVLTTYEDRLYELEKNELTGFIHILEERLYNIDRAEIHEYTDGSDDGFLYVRCYIVAMGRAYYDMIDKDPKKATPDVEAEGFGFTAYSVYADRFDEDFRRGSKHNIETGSNAKGWPGK
;
A
#
# COMPACT_ATOMS: atom_id res chain seq x y z
N MET A 1 -15.50 -0.24 -8.00
CA MET A 1 -14.79 0.16 -6.77
C MET A 1 -14.73 1.68 -6.71
N ASP A 2 -15.01 2.27 -5.56
CA ASP A 2 -14.73 3.69 -5.27
C ASP A 2 -13.67 3.77 -4.15
N LEU A 3 -13.24 4.98 -3.80
CA LEU A 3 -12.16 5.17 -2.84
C LEU A 3 -12.52 4.71 -1.42
N GLU A 4 -13.76 4.86 -0.99
CA GLU A 4 -14.17 4.43 0.35
C GLU A 4 -14.15 2.90 0.42
N LYS A 5 -14.70 2.22 -0.59
CA LYS A 5 -14.66 0.75 -0.66
C LYS A 5 -13.24 0.19 -0.78
N PHE A 6 -12.33 0.91 -1.44
CA PHE A 6 -10.92 0.54 -1.49
C PHE A 6 -10.31 0.51 -0.09
N TRP A 7 -10.53 1.55 0.71
CA TRP A 7 -10.04 1.59 2.09
C TRP A 7 -10.76 0.60 2.99
N ASP A 8 -12.07 0.42 2.84
CA ASP A 8 -12.85 -0.56 3.60
C ASP A 8 -12.34 -1.99 3.38
N LEU A 9 -11.87 -2.31 2.17
CA LEU A 9 -11.26 -3.61 1.89
C LEU A 9 -9.97 -3.81 2.70
N ILE A 10 -9.06 -2.82 2.68
CA ILE A 10 -7.80 -2.86 3.42
C ILE A 10 -8.05 -2.91 4.93
N GLU A 11 -8.97 -2.07 5.43
CA GLU A 11 -9.36 -2.08 6.85
C GLU A 11 -9.99 -3.41 7.25
N GLY A 12 -10.79 -4.02 6.37
CA GLY A 12 -11.35 -5.35 6.55
C GLY A 12 -10.27 -6.43 6.65
N SER A 13 -9.24 -6.40 5.80
CA SER A 13 -8.13 -7.35 5.85
C SER A 13 -7.42 -7.33 7.21
N TRP A 14 -7.17 -6.13 7.73
CA TRP A 14 -6.65 -5.99 9.08
C TRP A 14 -7.64 -6.48 10.14
N GLN A 15 -8.93 -6.13 10.04
CA GLN A 15 -9.94 -6.60 11.01
C GLN A 15 -9.99 -8.13 11.13
N ASP A 16 -9.80 -8.85 10.02
CA ASP A 16 -9.75 -10.31 10.02
C ASP A 16 -8.44 -10.86 10.65
N ALA A 17 -7.37 -10.07 10.63
CA ALA A 17 -6.11 -10.32 11.33
C ALA A 17 -6.09 -9.63 12.72
N GLU A 18 -7.03 -10.02 13.60
CA GLU A 18 -7.41 -9.26 14.81
C GLU A 18 -6.23 -8.81 15.69
N ASP A 19 -5.26 -9.69 15.97
CA ASP A 19 -4.12 -9.36 16.84
C ASP A 19 -3.11 -8.44 16.15
N ALA A 20 -2.86 -8.64 14.85
CA ALA A 20 -2.04 -7.75 14.04
C ALA A 20 -2.68 -6.33 13.96
N ASN A 21 -4.01 -6.26 13.83
CA ASN A 21 -4.72 -4.99 13.78
C ASN A 21 -4.65 -4.21 15.08
N LYS A 22 -4.71 -4.88 16.24
CA LYS A 22 -4.52 -4.20 17.54
C LYS A 22 -3.15 -3.54 17.62
N LYS A 23 -2.09 -4.23 17.16
CA LYS A 23 -0.72 -3.68 17.08
C LYS A 23 -0.69 -2.49 16.12
N ARG A 24 -1.25 -2.62 14.92
CA ARG A 24 -1.34 -1.54 13.93
C ARG A 24 -2.01 -0.29 14.47
N LEU A 25 -3.19 -0.42 15.06
CA LEU A 25 -3.94 0.73 15.59
C LEU A 25 -3.19 1.43 16.72
N SER A 26 -2.46 0.68 17.55
CA SER A 26 -1.58 1.25 18.57
C SER A 26 -0.40 2.01 17.94
N ALA A 27 0.30 1.38 16.99
CA ALA A 27 1.48 1.94 16.31
C ALA A 27 1.14 3.21 15.54
N ILE A 28 0.03 3.24 14.80
CA ILE A 28 -0.43 4.44 14.07
C ILE A 28 -0.71 5.59 15.06
N LYS A 29 -1.26 5.29 16.24
CA LYS A 29 -1.59 6.30 17.24
C LYS A 29 -0.34 6.90 17.90
N THR A 30 0.67 6.08 18.19
CA THR A 30 1.92 6.52 18.83
C THR A 30 2.91 7.09 17.82
N ASN A 31 2.81 6.65 16.56
CA ASN A 31 3.83 6.82 15.52
C ASN A 31 5.22 6.40 16.01
N ASP A 32 5.28 5.35 16.83
CA ASP A 32 6.53 4.77 17.31
C ASP A 32 7.18 3.97 16.19
N GLN A 33 8.45 4.26 15.91
CA GLN A 33 9.17 3.67 14.79
C GLN A 33 9.32 2.15 14.94
N GLY A 34 9.66 1.66 16.13
CA GLY A 34 9.88 0.21 16.34
C GLY A 34 8.57 -0.58 16.24
N ASP A 35 7.48 -0.01 16.76
CA ASP A 35 6.15 -0.61 16.60
C ASP A 35 5.70 -0.63 15.13
N LEU A 36 6.03 0.40 14.35
CA LEU A 36 5.70 0.46 12.92
C LEU A 36 6.56 -0.51 12.09
N GLU A 37 7.87 -0.57 12.35
CA GLU A 37 8.79 -1.52 11.69
C GLU A 37 8.33 -2.97 11.88
N ALA A 38 7.93 -3.34 13.09
CA ALA A 38 7.42 -4.68 13.40
C ALA A 38 6.16 -5.07 12.61
N LEU A 39 5.41 -4.10 12.06
CA LEU A 39 4.22 -4.39 11.26
C LEU A 39 4.53 -4.82 9.83
N ALA A 40 5.76 -4.65 9.33
CA ALA A 40 6.13 -5.18 8.02
C ALA A 40 6.00 -6.72 8.01
N ASP A 41 6.52 -7.38 9.05
CA ASP A 41 6.37 -8.82 9.25
C ASP A 41 4.90 -9.22 9.44
N GLU A 42 4.12 -8.44 10.20
CA GLU A 42 2.69 -8.72 10.40
C GLU A 42 1.87 -8.59 9.11
N ILE A 43 2.24 -7.68 8.21
CA ILE A 43 1.61 -7.55 6.91
C ILE A 43 1.81 -8.85 6.11
N GLU A 44 3.06 -9.31 6.00
CA GLU A 44 3.39 -10.50 5.22
C GLU A 44 2.84 -11.78 5.85
N ASP A 45 2.99 -11.96 7.18
CA ASP A 45 2.62 -13.20 7.87
C ASP A 45 1.11 -13.34 8.09
N ASN A 46 0.40 -12.24 8.34
CA ASN A 46 -0.99 -12.29 8.83
C ASN A 46 -1.99 -11.55 7.94
N VAL A 47 -1.65 -10.37 7.41
CA VAL A 47 -2.59 -9.54 6.66
C VAL A 47 -2.66 -9.93 5.19
N LEU A 48 -1.56 -10.41 4.61
CA LEU A 48 -1.52 -10.72 3.18
C LEU A 48 -2.53 -11.80 2.81
N THR A 49 -2.70 -12.81 3.67
CA THR A 49 -3.69 -13.88 3.47
C THR A 49 -5.12 -13.33 3.49
N THR A 50 -5.48 -12.52 4.49
CA THR A 50 -6.85 -11.96 4.59
C THR A 50 -7.13 -10.92 3.52
N TYR A 51 -6.10 -10.23 3.06
CA TYR A 51 -6.14 -9.33 1.92
C TYR A 51 -6.39 -10.07 0.61
N GLU A 52 -5.64 -11.13 0.36
CA GLU A 52 -5.82 -12.00 -0.80
C GLU A 52 -7.23 -12.59 -0.85
N ASP A 53 -7.72 -13.17 0.26
CA ASP A 53 -9.08 -13.72 0.38
C ASP A 53 -10.14 -12.69 -0.04
N ARG A 54 -10.02 -11.44 0.44
CA ARG A 54 -10.95 -10.36 0.11
C ARG A 54 -10.87 -9.93 -1.36
N LEU A 55 -9.68 -9.96 -1.97
CA LEU A 55 -9.52 -9.69 -3.39
C LEU A 55 -10.13 -10.81 -4.26
N TYR A 56 -10.08 -12.06 -3.81
CA TYR A 56 -10.71 -13.20 -4.48
C TYR A 56 -12.25 -13.11 -4.51
N GLU A 57 -12.86 -12.36 -3.59
CA GLU A 57 -14.31 -12.16 -3.57
C GLU A 57 -14.79 -11.04 -4.51
N LEU A 58 -13.90 -10.20 -5.04
CA LEU A 58 -14.30 -9.09 -5.90
C LEU A 58 -14.72 -9.56 -7.30
N GLU A 59 -15.71 -8.92 -7.92
CA GLU A 59 -15.98 -9.15 -9.35
C GLU A 59 -14.87 -8.54 -10.23
N LYS A 60 -14.70 -9.01 -11.49
CA LYS A 60 -13.61 -8.54 -12.39
C LYS A 60 -13.52 -7.01 -12.51
N ASN A 61 -14.66 -6.34 -12.64
CA ASN A 61 -14.73 -4.89 -12.72
C ASN A 61 -14.38 -4.20 -11.39
N GLU A 62 -14.67 -4.83 -10.26
CA GLU A 62 -14.32 -4.32 -8.94
C GLU A 62 -12.84 -4.50 -8.63
N LEU A 63 -12.25 -5.66 -8.95
CA LEU A 63 -10.80 -5.87 -8.83
C LEU A 63 -10.01 -4.96 -9.76
N THR A 64 -10.47 -4.76 -11.00
CA THR A 64 -9.89 -3.75 -11.92
C THR A 64 -9.91 -2.35 -11.30
N GLY A 65 -11.05 -1.96 -10.72
CA GLY A 65 -11.19 -0.67 -10.07
C GLY A 65 -10.32 -0.55 -8.82
N PHE A 66 -10.18 -1.62 -8.04
CA PHE A 66 -9.28 -1.69 -6.89
C PHE A 66 -7.84 -1.45 -7.30
N ILE A 67 -7.36 -2.19 -8.32
CA ILE A 67 -6.00 -2.05 -8.85
C ILE A 67 -5.73 -0.61 -9.32
N HIS A 68 -6.65 0.01 -10.06
CA HIS A 68 -6.46 1.39 -10.51
C HIS A 68 -6.39 2.40 -9.36
N ILE A 69 -7.12 2.18 -8.26
CA ILE A 69 -7.03 3.03 -7.08
C ILE A 69 -5.73 2.77 -6.33
N LEU A 70 -5.28 1.52 -6.20
CA LEU A 70 -3.97 1.17 -5.63
C LEU A 70 -2.84 1.89 -6.39
N GLU A 71 -2.82 1.77 -7.72
CA GLU A 71 -1.87 2.48 -8.59
C GLU A 71 -1.92 4.00 -8.36
N GLU A 72 -3.12 4.58 -8.27
CA GLU A 72 -3.30 6.01 -8.01
C GLU A 72 -2.78 6.44 -6.63
N ARG A 73 -3.00 5.65 -5.58
CA ARG A 73 -2.46 5.91 -4.23
C ARG A 73 -0.93 5.87 -4.24
N LEU A 74 -0.33 4.82 -4.81
CA LEU A 74 1.13 4.69 -4.93
C LEU A 74 1.75 5.85 -5.73
N TYR A 75 1.12 6.23 -6.85
CA TYR A 75 1.56 7.36 -7.68
C TYR A 75 1.47 8.70 -6.95
N ASN A 76 0.43 8.91 -6.14
CA ASN A 76 0.23 10.17 -5.42
C ASN A 76 1.32 10.44 -4.37
N ILE A 77 1.80 9.39 -3.70
CA ILE A 77 2.91 9.48 -2.73
C ILE A 77 4.29 9.20 -3.34
N ASP A 78 4.38 9.06 -4.67
CA ASP A 78 5.65 9.10 -5.41
C ASP A 78 6.25 10.52 -5.39
N ARG A 79 6.83 10.91 -4.25
CA ARG A 79 7.31 12.27 -4.00
C ARG A 79 8.68 12.28 -3.34
N ALA A 80 9.54 13.18 -3.83
CA ALA A 80 10.90 13.35 -3.33
C ALA A 80 10.94 13.65 -1.83
N GLU A 81 10.00 14.45 -1.30
CA GLU A 81 9.98 14.75 0.13
C GLU A 81 9.57 13.58 1.03
N ILE A 82 8.85 12.57 0.51
CA ILE A 82 8.59 11.33 1.25
C ILE A 82 9.80 10.42 1.13
N HIS A 83 10.38 10.31 -0.07
CA HIS A 83 11.59 9.54 -0.33
C HIS A 83 12.73 9.90 0.64
N GLU A 84 12.94 11.20 0.90
CA GLU A 84 13.95 11.72 1.84
C GLU A 84 13.85 11.12 3.26
N TYR A 85 12.65 10.80 3.74
CA TYR A 85 12.43 10.27 5.10
C TYR A 85 12.33 8.75 5.15
N THR A 86 12.24 8.08 4.00
CA THR A 86 12.08 6.63 3.93
C THR A 86 13.37 5.88 3.67
N ASP A 87 14.45 6.59 3.29
CA ASP A 87 15.82 6.09 3.03
C ASP A 87 15.95 4.90 2.03
N GLY A 88 14.87 4.55 1.33
CA GLY A 88 14.87 3.49 0.32
C GLY A 88 15.69 3.83 -0.91
N SER A 89 16.35 2.84 -1.52
CA SER A 89 16.79 2.94 -2.92
C SER A 89 15.60 3.23 -3.85
N ASP A 90 15.83 3.60 -5.12
CA ASP A 90 14.72 3.90 -6.05
C ASP A 90 13.68 2.74 -6.10
N ASP A 91 14.13 1.48 -6.07
CA ASP A 91 13.26 0.29 -6.01
C ASP A 91 12.63 0.10 -4.62
N GLY A 92 13.42 0.26 -3.56
CA GLY A 92 12.92 0.16 -2.17
C GLY A 92 11.82 1.18 -1.88
N PHE A 93 11.87 2.38 -2.50
CA PHE A 93 10.85 3.39 -2.31
C PHE A 93 9.47 2.99 -2.86
N LEU A 94 9.40 2.17 -3.91
CA LEU A 94 8.11 1.60 -4.33
C LEU A 94 7.54 0.71 -3.22
N TYR A 95 8.37 -0.14 -2.62
CA TYR A 95 7.91 -1.10 -1.61
C TYR A 95 7.59 -0.45 -0.27
N VAL A 96 8.27 0.66 0.08
CA VAL A 96 7.86 1.52 1.19
C VAL A 96 6.50 2.16 0.93
N ARG A 97 6.24 2.63 -0.29
CA ARG A 97 4.90 3.16 -0.64
C ARG A 97 3.82 2.08 -0.56
N CYS A 98 4.14 0.83 -0.92
CA CYS A 98 3.24 -0.30 -0.69
C CYS A 98 2.93 -0.49 0.80
N TYR A 99 3.94 -0.41 1.67
CA TYR A 99 3.75 -0.46 3.13
C TYR A 99 2.84 0.68 3.62
N ILE A 100 3.07 1.92 3.18
CA ILE A 100 2.25 3.08 3.57
C ILE A 100 0.77 2.86 3.22
N VAL A 101 0.47 2.31 2.05
CA VAL A 101 -0.90 1.99 1.63
C VAL A 101 -1.46 0.79 2.41
N ALA A 102 -0.66 -0.25 2.63
CA ALA A 102 -1.04 -1.45 3.38
C ALA A 102 -1.49 -1.12 4.80
N MET A 103 -0.84 -0.15 5.44
CA MET A 103 -1.18 0.34 6.78
C MET A 103 -2.56 1.01 6.87
N GLY A 104 -3.20 1.31 5.73
CA GLY A 104 -4.55 1.84 5.65
C GLY A 104 -4.61 3.37 5.68
N ARG A 105 -5.83 3.88 5.53
CA ARG A 105 -6.09 5.31 5.23
C ARG A 105 -5.49 6.26 6.26
N ALA A 106 -5.58 5.93 7.54
CA ALA A 106 -5.14 6.83 8.61
C ALA A 106 -3.62 7.07 8.57
N TYR A 107 -2.84 6.04 8.26
CA TYR A 107 -1.39 6.17 8.12
C TYR A 107 -1.04 6.84 6.80
N TYR A 108 -1.67 6.43 5.70
CA TYR A 108 -1.52 7.09 4.40
C TYR A 108 -1.74 8.60 4.46
N ASP A 109 -2.87 9.05 5.02
CA ASP A 109 -3.22 10.48 5.14
C ASP A 109 -2.24 11.22 6.07
N MET A 110 -1.68 10.52 7.08
CA MET A 110 -0.68 11.08 7.98
C MET A 110 0.62 11.39 7.24
N ILE A 111 1.11 10.45 6.42
CA ILE A 111 2.33 10.62 5.64
C ILE A 111 2.12 11.62 4.50
N ASP A 112 0.97 11.56 3.83
CA ASP A 112 0.63 12.49 2.74
C ASP A 112 0.71 13.94 3.21
N LYS A 113 0.23 14.20 4.44
CA LYS A 113 0.24 15.52 5.07
C LYS A 113 1.59 15.90 5.68
N ASP A 114 2.31 14.95 6.28
CA ASP A 114 3.57 15.19 6.99
C ASP A 114 4.59 14.07 6.69
N PRO A 115 5.36 14.21 5.58
CA PRO A 115 6.33 13.20 5.13
C PRO A 115 7.34 12.75 6.19
N LYS A 116 7.66 13.62 7.16
CA LYS A 116 8.60 13.33 8.25
C LYS A 116 8.15 12.22 9.19
N LYS A 117 6.87 11.85 9.13
CA LYS A 117 6.29 10.77 9.93
C LYS A 117 6.43 9.40 9.28
N ALA A 118 6.92 9.34 8.05
CA ALA A 118 7.13 8.09 7.36
C ALA A 118 8.15 7.25 8.14
N THR A 119 7.86 5.97 8.29
CA THR A 119 8.80 5.02 8.87
C THR A 119 9.84 4.67 7.80
N PRO A 120 11.15 4.79 8.09
CA PRO A 120 12.20 4.35 7.18
C PRO A 120 12.33 2.82 7.16
N ASP A 121 12.98 2.28 6.13
CA ASP A 121 13.40 0.87 6.07
C ASP A 121 12.27 -0.18 6.24
N VAL A 122 11.03 0.17 5.86
CA VAL A 122 9.88 -0.74 5.86
C VAL A 122 9.39 -1.00 4.43
N GLU A 123 9.04 -2.25 4.14
CA GLU A 123 8.60 -2.66 2.82
C GLU A 123 7.40 -3.62 2.93
N ALA A 124 6.50 -3.57 1.94
CA ALA A 124 5.40 -4.52 1.81
C ALA A 124 5.18 -4.83 0.32
N GLU A 125 6.20 -5.39 -0.33
CA GLU A 125 6.14 -5.75 -1.76
C GLU A 125 4.94 -6.68 -2.03
N GLY A 126 4.75 -7.72 -1.20
CA GLY A 126 3.65 -8.67 -1.37
C GLY A 126 2.31 -7.96 -1.50
N PHE A 127 2.00 -7.07 -0.55
CA PHE A 127 0.76 -6.29 -0.55
C PHE A 127 0.56 -5.49 -1.85
N GLY A 128 1.61 -4.83 -2.33
CA GLY A 128 1.56 -3.99 -3.53
C GLY A 128 1.28 -4.77 -4.83
N PHE A 129 1.64 -6.05 -4.88
CA PHE A 129 1.55 -6.86 -6.10
C PHE A 129 0.47 -7.94 -6.08
N THR A 130 -0.03 -8.38 -4.91
CA THR A 130 -1.03 -9.45 -4.79
C THR A 130 -2.29 -9.21 -5.64
N ALA A 131 -2.78 -7.97 -5.74
CA ALA A 131 -3.97 -7.69 -6.55
C ALA A 131 -3.78 -8.01 -8.04
N TYR A 132 -2.56 -7.86 -8.58
CA TYR A 132 -2.26 -8.27 -9.97
C TYR A 132 -2.22 -9.80 -10.09
N SER A 133 -1.61 -10.48 -9.11
CA SER A 133 -1.56 -11.95 -9.08
C SER A 133 -2.97 -12.56 -9.01
N VAL A 134 -3.82 -12.04 -8.12
CA VAL A 134 -5.23 -12.46 -8.02
C VAL A 134 -5.99 -12.21 -9.32
N TYR A 135 -5.74 -11.08 -9.99
CA TYR A 135 -6.37 -10.80 -11.27
C TYR A 135 -5.97 -11.82 -12.35
N ALA A 136 -4.67 -12.09 -12.46
CA ALA A 136 -4.12 -13.05 -13.43
C ALA A 136 -4.65 -14.46 -13.19
N ASP A 137 -4.64 -14.92 -11.94
CA ASP A 137 -5.14 -16.25 -11.56
C ASP A 137 -6.64 -16.41 -11.84
N ARG A 138 -7.46 -15.44 -11.42
CA ARG A 138 -8.92 -15.56 -11.52
C ARG A 138 -9.48 -15.39 -12.93
N PHE A 139 -8.79 -14.62 -13.77
CA PHE A 139 -9.32 -14.25 -15.08
C PHE A 139 -8.49 -14.77 -16.25
N ASP A 140 -7.43 -15.54 -15.98
CA ASP A 140 -6.51 -16.11 -16.98
C ASP A 140 -5.97 -15.03 -17.94
N GLU A 141 -5.69 -13.84 -17.37
CA GLU A 141 -5.31 -12.63 -18.11
C GLU A 141 -4.39 -11.74 -17.27
N ASP A 142 -3.23 -11.37 -17.80
CA ASP A 142 -2.35 -10.41 -17.13
C ASP A 142 -2.97 -9.01 -17.08
N PHE A 143 -3.02 -8.42 -15.88
CA PHE A 143 -3.40 -7.03 -15.75
C PHE A 143 -2.30 -6.13 -16.35
N ARG A 144 -2.69 -5.21 -17.25
CA ARG A 144 -1.77 -4.18 -17.74
C ARG A 144 -1.48 -3.16 -16.64
N ARG A 145 -0.44 -3.42 -15.85
CA ARG A 145 0.08 -2.50 -14.82
C ARG A 145 0.45 -1.14 -15.42
N GLY A 146 0.25 -0.09 -14.64
CA GLY A 146 0.51 1.28 -15.07
C GLY A 146 -0.42 1.74 -16.18
N SER A 147 -1.56 1.08 -16.38
CA SER A 147 -2.50 1.44 -17.46
C SER A 147 -3.16 2.80 -17.25
N LYS A 148 -3.23 3.28 -16.00
CA LYS A 148 -3.65 4.64 -15.66
C LYS A 148 -2.59 5.43 -14.91
N HIS A 149 -1.99 4.84 -13.87
CA HIS A 149 -0.93 5.48 -13.09
C HIS A 149 0.25 4.52 -12.98
N ASN A 150 1.41 4.96 -13.45
CA ASN A 150 2.64 4.19 -13.30
C ASN A 150 3.02 4.19 -11.81
N ILE A 151 3.37 3.03 -11.26
CA ILE A 151 3.75 2.92 -9.85
C ILE A 151 5.25 3.14 -9.63
N GLU A 152 6.05 2.98 -10.69
CA GLU A 152 7.51 3.10 -10.61
C GLU A 152 7.94 4.44 -10.00
N THR A 153 8.98 4.39 -9.18
CA THR A 153 9.56 5.57 -8.53
C THR A 153 9.98 6.62 -9.56
N GLY A 154 9.64 7.88 -9.31
CA GLY A 154 9.94 8.98 -10.22
C GLY A 154 8.92 9.19 -11.34
N SER A 155 7.87 8.36 -11.44
CA SER A 155 6.87 8.46 -12.49
C SER A 155 5.91 9.63 -12.30
N ASN A 156 5.69 10.09 -11.06
CA ASN A 156 4.96 11.31 -10.77
C ASN A 156 5.87 12.54 -10.92
N ALA A 157 6.01 13.03 -12.15
CA ALA A 157 6.89 14.17 -12.46
C ALA A 157 6.66 15.42 -11.57
N LYS A 158 5.45 15.61 -11.00
CA LYS A 158 5.18 16.72 -10.07
C LYS A 158 5.76 16.48 -8.67
N GLY A 159 5.85 15.22 -8.24
CA GLY A 159 6.45 14.82 -6.98
C GLY A 159 7.98 14.86 -6.98
N TRP A 160 8.61 15.00 -8.15
CA TRP A 160 10.06 15.00 -8.31
C TRP A 160 10.58 16.27 -8.99
N PRO A 161 10.40 17.46 -8.38
CA PRO A 161 10.83 18.71 -8.96
C PRO A 161 12.37 18.74 -9.12
N GLY A 162 12.86 18.77 -10.35
CA GLY A 162 14.29 18.86 -10.65
C GLY A 162 14.95 17.55 -11.10
N LYS A 163 14.18 16.45 -11.18
CA LYS A 163 14.51 15.33 -12.08
C LYS A 163 13.96 15.62 -13.49
#